data_AF-A0A5N6MRQ6-F1
#
_entry.id   AF-A0A5N6MRQ6-F1
#
_cell.length_a   1.000
_cell.length_b   1.000
_cell.length_c   1.000
_cell.angle_alpha   90.00
_cell.angle_beta   90.00
_cell.angle_gamma   90.00
#
_symmetry.space_group_name_H-M   'P 1'
#
loop_
_entity.id
_entity.type
_entity.pdbx_description
1 polymer ?
#
loop_
_entity_poly.entity_id
_entity_poly.type
_entity_poly.pdbx_seq_one_letter_code
_entity_poly.pdbx_strand_id
1 'polypeptide(L)'
;MDPGTGYLIHPGTGLLIEPGTGSLIDPVTMFYTGTVWDPVTMEIVDPDAEPTPTPTPTPSPTASAKPSASPTPTATTSSPEPSATPSALAAESVKSGSSGSDWLVRGGVILLLVGGGVLYYLKLRGSAGSLPFKAGGNGV
;
A
#
# COMPACT_ATOMS: atom_id res chain seq x y z
N MET A 1 -10.22 1.81 24.53
CA MET A 1 -9.56 1.86 25.85
C MET A 1 -9.52 0.46 26.41
N ASP A 2 -8.35 0.00 26.82
CA ASP A 2 -8.14 -1.25 27.54
C ASP A 2 -8.60 -1.08 29.00
N PRO A 3 -9.47 -1.95 29.52
CA PRO A 3 -10.03 -1.79 30.87
C PRO A 3 -9.05 -2.13 31.99
N GLY A 4 -7.97 -2.88 31.73
CA GLY A 4 -6.99 -3.26 32.75
C GLY A 4 -5.95 -2.17 33.02
N THR A 5 -5.56 -1.46 31.97
CA THR A 5 -4.46 -0.47 32.00
C THR A 5 -4.95 0.96 31.83
N GLY A 6 -6.15 1.16 31.28
CA GLY A 6 -6.60 2.48 30.87
C GLY A 6 -5.81 3.05 29.69
N TYR A 7 -5.14 2.21 28.91
CA TYR A 7 -4.44 2.62 27.69
C TYR A 7 -5.33 2.52 26.47
N LEU A 8 -5.08 3.36 25.47
CA LEU A 8 -5.80 3.24 24.21
C LEU A 8 -5.37 1.96 23.50
N ILE A 9 -6.26 1.35 22.72
CA ILE A 9 -5.93 0.15 21.93
C ILE A 9 -5.77 0.61 20.49
N HIS A 10 -4.63 0.32 19.89
CA HIS A 10 -4.38 0.59 18.49
C HIS A 10 -5.29 -0.30 17.62
N PRO A 11 -6.13 0.29 16.75
CA PRO A 11 -7.21 -0.44 16.08
C PRO A 11 -6.71 -1.50 15.08
N GLY A 12 -5.52 -1.31 14.51
CA GLY A 12 -4.97 -2.23 13.50
C GLY A 12 -4.15 -3.39 14.06
N THR A 13 -3.58 -3.24 15.26
CA THR A 13 -2.61 -4.21 15.83
C THR A 13 -3.05 -4.80 17.15
N GLY A 14 -4.01 -4.18 17.85
CA GLY A 14 -4.38 -4.58 19.22
C GLY A 14 -3.33 -4.23 20.27
N LEU A 15 -2.24 -3.55 19.89
CA LEU A 15 -1.24 -3.05 20.82
C LEU A 15 -1.82 -1.92 21.67
N LEU A 16 -1.32 -1.78 22.89
CA LEU A 16 -1.68 -0.68 23.77
C LEU A 16 -0.88 0.56 23.38
N ILE A 17 -1.51 1.72 23.38
CA ILE A 17 -0.89 3.02 23.12
C ILE A 17 -0.76 3.72 24.46
N GLU A 18 0.48 3.99 24.86
CA GLU A 18 0.77 4.78 26.04
C GLU A 18 0.30 6.23 25.84
N PRO A 19 -0.55 6.75 26.75
CA PRO A 19 -1.02 8.13 26.65
C PRO A 19 0.15 9.11 26.83
N GLY A 20 0.27 10.07 25.92
CA GLY A 20 1.26 11.14 25.97
C GLY A 20 2.48 10.88 25.07
N THR A 21 3.03 9.66 25.08
CA THR A 21 4.19 9.30 24.23
C THR A 21 3.76 8.70 22.89
N GLY A 22 2.60 8.04 22.85
CA GLY A 22 2.18 7.27 21.67
C GLY A 22 2.93 5.94 21.52
N SER A 23 3.82 5.58 22.45
CA SER A 23 4.58 4.34 22.40
C SER A 23 3.67 3.13 22.40
N LEU A 24 3.96 2.14 21.55
CA LEU A 24 3.18 0.91 21.49
C LEU A 24 3.73 -0.13 22.48
N ILE A 25 2.80 -0.82 23.14
CA ILE A 25 3.06 -1.83 24.16
C ILE A 25 2.32 -3.11 23.78
N ASP A 26 2.99 -4.25 23.88
CA ASP A 26 2.37 -5.55 23.68
C ASP A 26 1.43 -5.89 24.88
N PRO A 27 0.13 -6.16 24.66
CA PRO A 27 -0.84 -6.41 25.73
C PRO A 27 -0.54 -7.64 26.59
N VAL A 28 0.20 -8.62 26.06
CA VAL A 28 0.44 -9.91 26.70
C VAL A 28 1.69 -9.82 27.58
N THR A 29 2.74 -9.22 27.04
CA THR A 29 4.05 -9.16 27.69
C THR A 29 4.28 -7.85 28.44
N MET A 30 3.47 -6.83 28.19
CA MET A 30 3.60 -5.48 28.74
C MET A 30 4.95 -4.81 28.44
N PHE A 31 5.62 -5.24 27.37
CA PHE A 31 6.84 -4.63 26.88
C PHE A 31 6.56 -3.63 25.75
N TYR A 32 7.37 -2.56 25.70
CA TYR A 32 7.38 -1.64 24.58
C TYR A 32 7.90 -2.32 23.32
N THR A 33 7.25 -2.07 22.19
CA THR A 33 7.66 -2.61 20.88
C THR A 33 8.80 -1.82 20.24
N GLY A 34 9.20 -0.69 20.84
CA GLY A 34 10.18 0.25 20.27
C GLY A 34 9.60 1.17 19.21
N THR A 35 8.30 1.05 18.89
CA THR A 35 7.63 1.88 17.89
C THR A 35 6.61 2.82 18.52
N VAL A 36 6.29 3.89 17.80
CA VAL A 36 5.39 4.97 18.24
C VAL A 36 4.24 5.11 17.26
N TRP A 37 3.04 5.34 17.78
CA TRP A 37 1.85 5.63 17.00
C TRP A 37 1.80 7.11 16.66
N ASP A 38 1.80 7.43 15.37
CA ASP A 38 1.54 8.79 14.90
C ASP A 38 0.03 8.95 14.60
N PRO A 39 -0.72 9.70 15.42
CA PRO A 39 -2.15 9.91 15.20
C PRO A 39 -2.47 10.83 14.03
N VAL A 40 -1.48 11.53 13.45
CA VAL A 40 -1.67 12.43 12.31
C VAL A 40 -1.58 11.66 10.99
N THR A 41 -0.53 10.87 10.82
CA THR A 41 -0.33 10.03 9.64
C THR A 41 -1.04 8.69 9.73
N MET A 42 -1.51 8.32 10.92
CA MET A 42 -2.10 7.02 11.22
C MET A 42 -1.14 5.86 10.93
N GLU A 43 0.15 6.08 11.18
CA GLU A 43 1.23 5.12 10.93
C GLU A 43 1.95 4.76 12.23
N ILE A 44 2.53 3.55 12.26
CA ILE A 44 3.44 3.11 13.30
C ILE A 44 4.85 3.44 12.83
N VAL A 45 5.49 4.38 13.52
CA VAL A 45 6.83 4.88 13.20
C VAL A 45 7.85 4.21 14.10
N ASP A 46 8.98 3.81 13.51
CA ASP A 46 10.18 3.48 14.26
C ASP A 46 11.00 4.77 14.45
N PRO A 47 11.13 5.30 15.68
CA PRO A 47 11.87 6.54 15.93
C PRO A 47 13.38 6.42 15.68
N ASP A 48 13.92 5.19 15.55
CA ASP A 48 15.33 4.92 15.25
C ASP A 48 15.57 4.67 13.76
N ALA A 49 14.52 4.59 12.93
CA ALA A 49 14.67 4.36 11.51
C ALA A 49 15.33 5.56 10.80
N GLU A 50 16.31 5.26 9.94
CA GLU A 50 16.97 6.25 9.09
C GLU A 50 15.95 6.88 8.11
N PRO A 51 15.94 8.21 7.93
CA PRO A 51 14.98 8.86 7.03
C PRO A 51 15.16 8.34 5.60
N THR A 52 14.07 7.85 5.01
CA THR A 52 14.07 7.47 3.59
C THR A 52 14.23 8.73 2.73
N PRO A 53 15.17 8.76 1.76
CA PRO A 53 15.32 9.93 0.90
C PRO A 53 14.03 10.18 0.11
N THR A 54 13.51 11.41 0.18
CA THR A 54 12.38 11.84 -0.63
C THR A 54 12.81 11.86 -2.11
N PRO A 55 12.09 11.22 -3.04
CA PRO A 55 12.44 11.26 -4.45
C PRO A 55 12.38 12.71 -4.95
N THR A 56 13.50 13.20 -5.50
CA THR A 56 13.56 14.50 -6.16
C THR A 56 12.58 14.52 -7.34
N PRO A 57 11.68 15.52 -7.45
CA PRO A 57 10.77 15.60 -8.58
C PRO A 57 11.58 15.65 -9.89
N THR A 58 11.26 14.76 -10.83
CA THR A 58 11.87 14.74 -12.15
C THR A 58 11.43 15.99 -12.92
N PRO A 59 12.34 16.77 -13.53
CA PRO A 59 11.94 17.93 -14.31
C PRO A 59 11.04 17.50 -15.47
N SER A 60 9.89 18.14 -15.60
CA SER A 60 8.95 17.93 -16.71
C SER A 60 9.60 18.36 -18.04
N PRO A 61 9.46 17.59 -19.14
CA PRO A 61 10.04 17.97 -20.43
C PRO A 61 9.45 19.30 -20.92
N THR A 62 10.32 20.27 -21.17
CA THR A 62 9.99 21.55 -21.81
C THR A 62 9.51 21.28 -23.25
N ALA A 63 8.32 21.77 -23.61
CA ALA A 63 7.78 21.63 -24.95
C ALA A 63 8.75 22.23 -25.99
N SER A 64 9.25 21.39 -26.90
CA SER A 64 10.08 21.81 -28.02
C SER A 64 9.25 22.67 -28.98
N ALA A 65 9.73 23.87 -29.30
CA ALA A 65 9.08 24.76 -30.25
C ALA A 65 8.90 24.08 -31.61
N LYS A 66 7.66 24.09 -32.11
CA LYS A 66 7.26 23.61 -33.44
C LYS A 66 7.93 24.47 -34.52
N PRO A 67 8.58 23.89 -35.55
CA PRO A 67 9.16 24.69 -36.62
C PRO A 67 8.07 25.48 -37.37
N SER A 68 8.36 26.77 -37.56
CA SER A 68 7.54 27.76 -38.24
C SER A 68 7.32 27.37 -39.71
N ALA A 69 6.07 27.47 -40.17
CA ALA A 69 5.71 27.23 -41.57
C ALA A 69 6.43 28.21 -42.51
N SER A 70 6.88 27.67 -43.64
CA SER A 70 7.46 28.39 -44.79
C SER A 70 6.41 29.31 -45.45
N PRO A 71 6.75 30.54 -45.90
CA PRO A 71 5.78 31.43 -46.52
C PRO A 71 5.33 30.89 -47.89
N THR A 72 4.02 30.70 -48.05
CA THR A 72 3.36 30.38 -49.32
C THR A 72 2.88 31.69 -49.98
N PRO A 73 3.06 31.88 -51.31
CA PRO A 73 2.91 33.17 -51.97
C PRO A 73 1.49 33.74 -51.97
N THR A 74 1.46 35.07 -51.99
CA THR A 74 0.31 35.97 -52.07
C THR A 74 -0.70 35.58 -53.15
N ALA A 75 -1.94 35.34 -52.74
CA ALA A 75 -3.11 35.37 -53.61
C ALA A 75 -4.04 36.51 -53.19
N THR A 76 -4.35 37.36 -54.16
CA THR A 76 -5.24 38.52 -54.07
C THR A 76 -6.70 38.08 -53.90
N THR A 77 -7.51 38.99 -53.35
CA THR A 77 -8.93 39.28 -53.63
C THR A 77 -10.02 38.84 -52.62
N SER A 78 -10.76 39.87 -52.17
CA SER A 78 -12.20 39.94 -51.77
C SER A 78 -12.69 39.49 -50.37
N SER A 79 -13.02 40.51 -49.57
CA SER A 79 -14.13 40.70 -48.58
C SER A 79 -15.45 39.93 -48.91
N PRO A 80 -16.38 39.60 -47.96
CA PRO A 80 -16.66 40.22 -46.64
C PRO A 80 -16.94 39.30 -45.41
N GLU A 81 -17.01 39.94 -44.24
CA GLU A 81 -17.57 39.56 -42.91
C GLU A 81 -18.98 38.91 -42.95
N PRO A 82 -19.58 38.35 -41.84
CA PRO A 82 -19.12 38.22 -40.44
C PRO A 82 -19.47 36.89 -39.72
N SER A 83 -19.15 36.84 -38.41
CA SER A 83 -19.99 36.32 -37.31
C SER A 83 -19.58 35.00 -36.62
N ALA A 84 -19.33 35.14 -35.32
CA ALA A 84 -18.84 34.15 -34.39
C ALA A 84 -19.87 33.07 -34.01
N THR A 85 -19.39 31.83 -33.79
CA THR A 85 -19.98 30.87 -32.84
C THR A 85 -18.89 29.83 -32.48
N PRO A 86 -18.29 29.84 -31.29
CA PRO A 86 -17.49 28.70 -30.84
C PRO A 86 -18.41 27.57 -30.37
N SER A 87 -18.36 26.46 -31.10
CA SER A 87 -18.99 25.17 -30.81
C SER A 87 -18.30 24.47 -29.64
N ALA A 88 -19.10 23.69 -28.92
CA ALA A 88 -18.90 23.19 -27.57
C ALA A 88 -17.63 22.35 -27.32
N LEU A 89 -17.13 22.53 -26.08
CA LEU A 89 -16.26 21.66 -25.29
C LEU A 89 -16.33 20.18 -25.70
N ALA A 90 -15.20 19.69 -26.23
CA ALA A 90 -14.96 18.28 -26.48
C ALA A 90 -14.84 17.52 -25.16
N ALA A 91 -15.54 16.39 -25.10
CA ALA A 91 -15.59 15.45 -24.00
C ALA A 91 -14.20 14.96 -23.56
N GLU A 92 -13.97 14.99 -22.26
CA GLU A 92 -12.83 14.33 -21.62
C GLU A 92 -13.05 12.82 -21.65
N SER A 93 -12.30 12.12 -22.50
CA SER A 93 -12.20 10.66 -22.44
C SER A 93 -11.19 10.28 -21.36
N VAL A 94 -11.68 10.11 -20.13
CA VAL A 94 -10.94 9.46 -19.05
C VAL A 94 -10.78 7.99 -19.43
N LYS A 95 -9.58 7.62 -19.86
CA LYS A 95 -9.25 6.21 -20.11
C LYS A 95 -9.04 5.52 -18.77
N SER A 96 -10.02 4.69 -18.46
CA SER A 96 -10.21 3.89 -17.25
C SER A 96 -8.97 3.11 -16.81
N GLY A 97 -8.89 2.92 -15.49
CA GLY A 97 -7.75 2.43 -14.74
C GLY A 97 -7.24 1.04 -15.09
N SER A 98 -5.92 0.92 -14.90
CA SER A 98 -5.10 -0.30 -14.92
C SER A 98 -5.66 -1.40 -14.00
N SER A 99 -6.55 -2.24 -14.55
CA SER A 99 -7.19 -3.36 -13.85
C SER A 99 -6.59 -4.73 -14.20
N GLY A 100 -5.48 -4.76 -14.93
CA GLY A 100 -4.91 -5.99 -15.50
C GLY A 100 -3.99 -6.78 -14.57
N SER A 101 -3.28 -6.12 -13.66
CA SER A 101 -2.25 -6.76 -12.82
C SER A 101 -2.75 -7.12 -11.42
N ASP A 102 -3.76 -6.42 -10.92
CA ASP A 102 -4.23 -6.55 -9.54
C ASP A 102 -4.89 -7.91 -9.27
N TRP A 103 -5.62 -8.45 -10.26
CA TRP A 103 -6.27 -9.77 -10.14
C TRP A 103 -5.25 -10.93 -10.16
N LEU A 104 -4.14 -10.79 -10.89
CA LEU A 104 -3.07 -11.79 -10.95
C LEU A 104 -2.28 -11.86 -9.64
N VAL A 105 -1.94 -10.70 -9.08
CA VAL A 105 -1.24 -10.61 -7.79
C VAL A 105 -2.12 -11.18 -6.68
N ARG A 106 -3.38 -10.74 -6.60
CA ARG A 106 -4.33 -11.25 -5.60
C ARG A 106 -4.60 -12.73 -5.77
N GLY A 107 -4.77 -13.22 -7.00
CA GLY A 107 -4.93 -14.64 -7.30
C GLY A 107 -3.72 -15.48 -6.89
N GLY A 108 -2.51 -14.98 -7.16
CA GLY A 108 -1.26 -15.62 -6.76
C GLY A 108 -1.10 -15.72 -5.24
N VAL A 109 -1.39 -14.65 -4.51
CA VAL A 109 -1.34 -14.64 -3.03
C VAL A 109 -2.35 -15.63 -2.43
N ILE A 110 -3.57 -15.69 -2.97
CA ILE A 110 -4.60 -16.63 -2.51
C ILE A 110 -4.14 -18.07 -2.73
N LEU A 111 -3.58 -18.39 -3.91
CA LEU A 111 -3.07 -19.73 -4.20
C LEU A 111 -1.92 -20.12 -3.26
N LEU A 112 -1.02 -19.18 -2.95
CA LEU A 112 0.11 -19.40 -2.04
C LEU A 112 -0.40 -19.68 -0.62
N LEU A 113 -1.33 -18.88 -0.10
CA LEU A 113 -1.86 -19.05 1.25
C LEU A 113 -2.65 -20.35 1.40
N VAL A 114 -3.52 -20.66 0.43
CA VAL A 114 -4.32 -21.89 0.46
C VAL A 114 -3.43 -23.12 0.25
N GLY A 115 -2.58 -23.12 -0.77
CA GLY A 115 -1.69 -24.23 -1.08
C GLY A 115 -0.66 -24.47 0.02
N GLY A 116 -0.04 -23.39 0.52
CA GLY A 116 0.90 -23.44 1.64
C GLY A 116 0.23 -23.91 2.94
N GLY A 117 -0.98 -23.44 3.23
CA GLY A 117 -1.77 -23.87 4.38
C GLY A 117 -2.12 -25.36 4.33
N VAL A 118 -2.56 -25.87 3.17
CA VAL A 118 -2.86 -27.30 2.98
C VAL A 118 -1.60 -28.15 3.12
N LEU A 119 -0.48 -27.71 2.54
CA LEU A 119 0.79 -28.44 2.64
C LEU A 119 1.32 -28.46 4.09
N TYR A 120 1.21 -27.34 4.79
CA TYR A 120 1.54 -27.22 6.21
C TYR A 120 0.63 -28.13 7.05
N TYR A 121 -0.66 -28.16 6.77
CA TYR A 121 -1.61 -29.00 7.50
C TYR A 121 -1.33 -30.49 7.33
N LEU A 122 -1.01 -30.93 6.12
CA LEU A 122 -0.63 -32.32 5.84
C LEU A 122 0.70 -32.69 6.52
N LYS A 123 1.67 -31.77 6.55
CA LYS A 123 2.93 -31.93 7.29
C LYS A 123 2.67 -32.11 8.79
N LEU A 124 1.82 -31.28 9.39
CA LEU A 124 1.48 -31.35 10.81
C LEU A 124 0.71 -32.61 11.17
N ARG A 125 -0.25 -33.03 10.34
CA ARG A 125 -0.95 -34.33 10.53
C ARG A 125 0.00 -35.52 10.41
N GLY A 126 0.96 -35.47 9.49
CA GLY A 126 1.97 -36.52 9.35
C GLY A 126 2.96 -36.59 10.53
N SER A 127 3.30 -35.44 11.11
CA SER A 127 4.22 -35.37 12.26
C SER A 127 3.56 -35.69 13.62
N ALA A 128 2.23 -35.62 13.73
CA ALA A 128 1.52 -36.00 14.96
C ALA A 128 1.46 -37.53 15.22
N GLY A 129 1.99 -38.36 14.31
CA GLY A 129 2.00 -39.81 14.43
C GLY A 129 3.20 -40.42 15.18
N SER A 130 4.21 -39.64 15.59
CA SER A 130 5.38 -40.17 16.31
C SER A 130 5.39 -39.75 17.78
N LEU A 131 4.52 -40.35 18.59
CA LEU A 131 4.74 -40.35 20.04
C LEU A 131 5.75 -41.47 20.38
N PRO A 132 6.91 -41.16 20.99
CA PRO A 132 7.73 -42.21 21.58
C PRO A 132 7.03 -42.73 22.83
N PHE A 133 6.42 -43.90 22.76
CA PHE A 133 5.99 -44.65 23.94
C PHE A 133 7.24 -45.08 24.71
N LYS A 134 7.69 -44.25 25.66
CA LYS A 134 8.70 -44.64 26.63
C LYS A 134 8.01 -45.53 27.66
N ALA A 135 8.11 -46.84 27.46
CA ALA A 135 7.78 -47.85 28.44
C ALA A 135 8.72 -47.69 29.66
N GLY A 136 8.34 -46.83 30.60
CA GLY A 136 8.88 -46.82 31.95
C GLY A 136 8.10 -47.82 32.79
N GLY A 137 8.59 -49.06 32.87
CA GLY A 137 8.10 -50.07 33.80
C GLY A 137 9.11 -50.28 34.92
N ASN A 138 8.75 -49.80 36.12
CA ASN A 138 9.50 -49.84 37.37
C ASN A 138 9.89 -51.25 37.81
N GLY A 139 10.99 -51.31 38.56
CA GLY A 139 11.46 -52.53 39.22
C GLY A 139 10.60 -53.01 40.38
N VAL A 140 10.75 -54.31 40.61
CA VAL A 140 10.93 -55.01 41.90
C VAL A 140 11.70 -56.29 41.60
#